data_AF-A0A932A2M8-F1
#
_entry.id   AF-A0A932A2M8-F1
#
_cell.length_a   1.000
_cell.length_b   1.000
_cell.length_c   1.000
_cell.angle_alpha   90.00
_cell.angle_beta   90.00
_cell.angle_gamma   90.00
#
_symmetry.space_group_name_H-M   'P 1'
#
loop_
_entity.id
_entity.type
_entity.pdbx_description
1 polymer ?
#
loop_
_entity_poly.entity_id
_entity_poly.type
_entity_poly.pdbx_seq_one_letter_code
_entity_poly.pdbx_strand_id
1 'polypeptide(L)'
;MEITKKAIGMSYWLLLVLLVGIVFGRMQGSFDTWGDAFHFPAAWLPPVGMLAVISGQLDLFSSIQRKNLVNIEARMYDLIHWAMLLVLNIGIWMNRNVPIWWFILTLLLLTIISAQVGVGLHNRWKLTWNEKLTAILIAAVAILLGILTGFIRYLDDSTIGWGWGFETITAIVATLIVLRWILLDLKTIRVDSTGYYRRIFLKGLFSNALVFIFWIHVMSNNTLDVNTGTWWLRNLGLTVNVVVGNAIYLGLYLGYEYYRRKQETPSKVLQAA
;
A
#
# COMPACT_ATOMS: atom_id res chain seq x y z
N MET A 1 2.26 22.27 3.19
CA MET A 1 2.88 20.92 3.22
C MET A 1 3.04 20.39 4.63
N GLU A 2 3.75 21.09 5.51
CA GLU A 2 4.07 20.58 6.85
C GLU A 2 2.84 20.43 7.77
N ILE A 3 1.90 21.39 7.69
CA ILE A 3 0.60 21.31 8.38
C ILE A 3 -0.18 20.08 7.91
N THR A 4 -0.28 19.86 6.60
CA THR A 4 -0.96 18.68 6.00
C THR A 4 -0.33 17.36 6.47
N LYS A 5 1.00 17.29 6.53
CA LYS A 5 1.71 16.12 7.06
C LYS A 5 1.43 15.86 8.53
N LYS A 6 1.40 16.90 9.35
CA LYS A 6 1.08 16.80 10.78
C LYS A 6 -0.38 16.36 10.97
N ALA A 7 -1.31 16.94 10.23
CA ALA A 7 -2.73 16.58 10.27
C ALA A 7 -2.97 15.12 9.87
N ILE A 8 -2.43 14.66 8.73
CA ILE A 8 -2.54 13.26 8.30
C ILE A 8 -1.76 12.33 9.23
N GLY A 9 -0.63 12.79 9.77
CA GLY A 9 0.15 12.09 10.78
C GLY A 9 -0.63 11.83 12.05
N MET A 10 -1.36 12.83 12.53
CA MET A 10 -2.17 12.75 13.75
C MET A 10 -3.47 11.99 13.53
N SER A 11 -4.07 12.07 12.33
CA SER A 11 -5.38 11.47 12.07
C SER A 11 -5.38 9.95 12.22
N TYR A 12 -4.35 9.24 11.74
CA TYR A 12 -4.30 7.77 11.92
C TYR A 12 -4.05 7.36 13.38
N TRP A 13 -3.29 8.14 14.16
CA TRP A 13 -3.13 7.88 15.60
C TRP A 13 -4.41 8.14 16.38
N LEU A 14 -5.11 9.24 16.10
CA LEU A 14 -6.39 9.55 16.73
C LEU A 14 -7.43 8.46 16.43
N LEU A 15 -7.51 8.02 15.18
CA LEU A 15 -8.40 6.93 14.79
C LEU A 15 -8.02 5.62 15.48
N LEU A 16 -6.72 5.28 15.57
CA LEU A 16 -6.28 4.07 16.27
C LEU A 16 -6.64 4.12 17.77
N VAL A 17 -6.42 5.26 18.43
CA VAL A 17 -6.76 5.45 19.86
C VAL A 17 -8.27 5.32 20.07
N LEU A 18 -9.09 5.91 19.19
CA LEU A 18 -10.54 5.77 19.24
C LEU A 18 -10.98 4.30 19.08
N LEU A 19 -10.38 3.57 18.13
CA LEU A 19 -10.68 2.15 17.91
C LEU A 19 -10.32 1.29 19.13
N VAL A 20 -9.13 1.52 19.72
CA VAL A 20 -8.71 0.84 20.95
C VAL A 20 -9.67 1.15 22.09
N GLY A 21 -10.07 2.42 22.27
CA GLY A 21 -11.05 2.82 23.27
C GLY A 21 -12.41 2.12 23.10
N ILE A 22 -12.85 1.94 21.85
CA ILE A 22 -14.10 1.21 21.54
C ILE A 22 -13.97 -0.28 21.87
N VAL A 23 -12.84 -0.93 21.56
CA VAL A 23 -12.58 -2.33 21.96
C VAL A 23 -12.67 -2.45 23.49
N PHE A 24 -11.91 -1.62 24.22
CA PHE A 24 -11.87 -1.67 25.68
C PHE A 24 -13.24 -1.40 26.31
N GLY A 25 -13.99 -0.42 25.82
CA GLY A 25 -15.34 -0.13 26.31
C GLY A 25 -16.32 -1.28 26.06
N ARG A 26 -16.20 -2.00 24.94
CA ARG A 26 -17.05 -3.17 24.62
C ARG A 26 -16.65 -4.43 25.40
N MET A 27 -15.36 -4.60 25.70
CA MET A 27 -14.86 -5.72 26.50
C MET A 27 -15.32 -5.71 27.97
N GLN A 28 -15.77 -4.56 28.48
CA GLN A 28 -16.30 -4.46 29.84
C GLN A 28 -17.69 -5.12 30.01
N GLY A 29 -18.35 -5.54 28.93
CA GLY A 29 -19.75 -6.01 28.93
C GLY A 29 -19.99 -7.48 29.28
N SER A 30 -19.14 -8.42 28.83
CA SER A 30 -19.09 -9.86 29.20
C SER A 30 -18.10 -10.58 28.29
N PHE A 31 -17.63 -11.77 28.67
CA PHE A 31 -16.71 -12.57 27.82
C PHE A 31 -17.34 -13.07 26.50
N ASP A 32 -18.66 -13.18 26.43
CA ASP A 32 -19.38 -13.67 25.24
C ASP A 32 -19.45 -12.64 24.09
N THR A 33 -19.11 -11.37 24.35
CA THR A 33 -19.13 -10.28 23.35
C THR A 33 -17.77 -10.01 22.71
N TRP A 34 -16.75 -10.83 23.01
CA TRP A 34 -15.37 -10.59 22.55
C TRP A 34 -15.25 -10.64 21.03
N GLY A 35 -15.94 -11.57 20.36
CA GLY A 35 -15.99 -11.61 18.89
C GLY A 35 -16.45 -10.28 18.31
N ASP A 36 -17.62 -9.79 18.75
CA ASP A 36 -18.20 -8.52 18.28
C ASP A 36 -17.38 -7.28 18.68
N ALA A 37 -16.69 -7.32 19.81
CA ALA A 37 -15.79 -6.28 20.27
C ALA A 37 -14.57 -6.11 19.35
N PHE A 38 -14.11 -7.19 18.71
CA PHE A 38 -12.99 -7.17 17.75
C PHE A 38 -13.42 -7.00 16.29
N HIS A 39 -14.63 -7.44 15.91
CA HIS A 39 -15.14 -7.32 14.55
C HIS A 39 -15.26 -5.87 14.06
N PHE A 40 -15.87 -5.01 14.88
CA PHE A 40 -16.07 -3.62 14.50
C PHE A 40 -14.73 -2.90 14.30
N PRO A 41 -13.76 -2.96 15.22
CA PRO A 41 -12.48 -2.28 15.07
C PRO A 41 -11.59 -2.84 13.96
N ALA A 42 -11.63 -4.16 13.72
CA ALA A 42 -10.91 -4.79 12.61
C ALA A 42 -11.30 -4.17 11.26
N ALA A 43 -12.58 -3.91 11.01
CA ALA A 43 -13.08 -3.30 9.77
C ALA A 43 -12.52 -1.88 9.50
N TRP A 44 -12.02 -1.19 10.53
CA TRP A 44 -11.45 0.16 10.42
C TRP A 44 -9.91 0.17 10.36
N LEU A 45 -9.24 -0.97 10.52
CA LEU A 45 -7.77 -1.05 10.40
C LEU A 45 -7.25 -0.71 8.99
N PRO A 46 -7.88 -1.16 7.87
CA PRO A 46 -7.37 -0.83 6.53
C PRO A 46 -7.37 0.68 6.21
N PRO A 47 -8.43 1.47 6.52
CA PRO A 47 -8.36 2.93 6.40
C PRO A 47 -7.24 3.59 7.23
N VAL A 48 -6.98 3.11 8.45
CA VAL A 48 -5.89 3.60 9.30
C VAL A 48 -4.52 3.30 8.67
N GLY A 49 -4.34 2.09 8.14
CA GLY A 49 -3.15 1.71 7.39
C GLY A 49 -2.94 2.61 6.16
N MET A 50 -4.00 2.86 5.39
CA MET A 50 -3.94 3.71 4.21
C MET A 50 -3.53 5.15 4.51
N LEU A 51 -4.01 5.72 5.63
CA LEU A 51 -3.55 7.03 6.11
C LEU A 51 -2.05 7.03 6.45
N ALA A 52 -1.53 5.95 7.02
CA ALA A 52 -0.10 5.81 7.27
C ALA A 52 0.72 5.73 5.96
N VAL A 53 0.23 5.01 4.95
CA VAL A 53 0.85 4.98 3.60
C VAL A 53 0.87 6.37 2.98
N ILE A 54 -0.27 7.07 2.97
CA ILE A 54 -0.39 8.45 2.47
C ILE A 54 0.60 9.37 3.21
N SER A 55 0.69 9.24 4.53
CA SER A 55 1.64 9.99 5.35
C SER A 55 3.10 9.70 4.98
N GLY A 56 3.42 8.45 4.63
CA GLY A 56 4.76 8.06 4.14
C GLY A 56 5.05 8.64 2.76
N GLN A 57 4.08 8.61 1.85
CA GLN A 57 4.22 9.19 0.51
C GLN A 57 4.39 10.71 0.55
N LEU A 58 3.77 11.41 1.50
CA LEU A 58 4.04 12.85 1.69
C LEU A 58 5.47 13.12 2.18
N ASP A 59 6.02 12.23 3.01
CA ASP A 59 7.42 12.32 3.43
C ASP A 59 8.37 12.16 2.25
N LEU A 60 8.09 11.19 1.37
CA LEU A 60 8.85 10.99 0.15
C LEU A 60 8.70 12.17 -0.83
N PHE A 61 7.50 12.73 -0.97
CA PHE A 61 7.24 13.88 -1.83
C PHE A 61 8.05 15.10 -1.41
N SER A 62 8.13 15.40 -0.12
CA SER A 62 9.00 16.50 0.34
C SER A 62 10.49 16.22 0.12
N SER A 63 10.91 14.95 0.15
CA SER A 63 12.28 14.58 -0.21
C SER A 63 12.59 14.90 -1.68
N ILE A 64 11.67 14.55 -2.58
CA ILE A 64 11.76 14.86 -4.01
C ILE A 64 11.79 16.38 -4.26
N GLN A 65 10.94 17.14 -3.56
CA GLN A 65 10.92 18.61 -3.66
C GLN A 65 12.24 19.26 -3.21
N ARG A 66 12.89 18.68 -2.20
CA ARG A 66 14.23 19.10 -1.74
C ARG A 66 15.36 18.62 -2.66
N LYS A 67 15.03 18.02 -3.80
CA LYS A 67 15.98 17.46 -4.78
C LYS A 67 16.87 16.34 -4.23
N ASN A 68 16.43 15.67 -3.15
CA ASN A 68 17.16 14.51 -2.64
C ASN A 68 17.13 13.34 -3.64
N LEU A 69 18.06 12.40 -3.45
CA LEU A 69 18.19 11.23 -4.32
C LEU A 69 17.08 10.19 -4.05
N VAL A 70 15.92 10.37 -4.70
CA VAL A 70 14.80 9.42 -4.75
C VAL A 70 14.67 8.78 -6.13
N ASN A 71 14.36 7.50 -6.24
CA ASN A 71 14.14 6.83 -7.52
C ASN A 71 12.75 7.16 -8.09
N ILE A 72 12.71 7.95 -9.18
CA ILE A 72 11.44 8.35 -9.82
C ILE A 72 10.83 7.21 -10.64
N GLU A 73 11.65 6.35 -11.25
CA GLU A 73 11.17 5.14 -11.92
C GLU A 73 10.43 4.23 -10.93
N ALA A 74 10.95 4.08 -9.71
CA ALA A 74 10.25 3.36 -8.65
C ALA A 74 8.89 3.99 -8.30
N ARG A 75 8.76 5.33 -8.32
CA ARG A 75 7.47 6.01 -8.10
C ARG A 75 6.47 5.78 -9.23
N MET A 76 6.95 5.62 -10.46
CA MET A 76 6.07 5.28 -11.59
C MET A 76 5.50 3.86 -11.43
N TYR A 77 6.32 2.90 -10.98
CA TYR A 77 5.83 1.56 -10.66
C TYR A 77 4.88 1.54 -9.45
N ASP A 78 5.14 2.37 -8.44
CA ASP A 78 4.23 2.59 -7.30
C ASP A 78 2.86 3.11 -7.78
N LEU A 79 2.86 4.08 -8.71
CA LEU A 79 1.63 4.59 -9.33
C LEU A 79 0.86 3.50 -10.07
N ILE A 80 1.54 2.69 -10.89
CA ILE A 80 0.92 1.61 -11.66
C ILE A 80 0.33 0.55 -10.71
N HIS A 81 1.07 0.16 -9.67
CA HIS A 81 0.62 -0.80 -8.67
C HIS A 81 -0.69 -0.34 -7.99
N TRP A 82 -0.71 0.88 -7.46
CA TRP A 82 -1.90 1.41 -6.78
C TRP A 82 -3.06 1.66 -7.75
N ALA A 83 -2.78 2.01 -9.01
CA ALA A 83 -3.81 2.14 -10.03
C ALA A 83 -4.46 0.77 -10.32
N MET A 84 -3.66 -0.29 -10.47
CA MET A 84 -4.18 -1.65 -10.65
C MET A 84 -4.99 -2.12 -9.44
N LEU A 85 -4.52 -1.85 -8.21
CA LEU A 85 -5.23 -2.21 -6.98
C LEU A 85 -6.53 -1.41 -6.79
N LEU A 86 -6.54 -0.11 -7.10
CA LEU A 86 -7.74 0.73 -7.05
C LEU A 86 -8.87 0.04 -7.80
N VAL A 87 -8.59 -0.42 -9.02
CA VAL A 87 -9.65 -0.87 -9.91
C VAL A 87 -10.01 -2.35 -9.73
N LEU A 88 -9.07 -3.19 -9.28
CA LEU A 88 -9.40 -4.52 -8.73
C LEU A 88 -10.47 -4.42 -7.65
N ASN A 89 -10.33 -3.43 -6.76
CA ASN A 89 -11.28 -3.19 -5.69
C ASN A 89 -12.57 -2.50 -6.15
N ILE A 90 -12.59 -1.74 -7.26
CA ILE A 90 -13.84 -1.24 -7.87
C ILE A 90 -14.70 -2.41 -8.38
N GLY A 91 -14.08 -3.42 -9.00
CA GLY A 91 -14.77 -4.65 -9.39
C GLY A 91 -15.37 -5.41 -8.20
N ILE A 92 -14.66 -5.42 -7.08
CA ILE A 92 -15.16 -6.00 -5.81
C ILE A 92 -16.22 -5.08 -5.17
N TRP A 93 -16.10 -3.76 -5.29
CA TRP A 93 -17.06 -2.76 -4.76
C TRP A 93 -18.44 -2.90 -5.40
N MET A 94 -18.49 -3.17 -6.71
CA MET A 94 -19.75 -3.46 -7.41
C MET A 94 -20.46 -4.72 -6.88
N ASN A 95 -19.76 -5.61 -6.17
CA ASN A 95 -20.29 -6.90 -5.71
C ASN A 95 -20.32 -7.10 -4.17
N ARG A 96 -19.57 -6.35 -3.34
CA ARG A 96 -19.32 -6.73 -1.92
C ARG A 96 -19.20 -5.61 -0.87
N ASN A 97 -19.93 -4.50 -0.97
CA ASN A 97 -20.01 -3.50 0.13
C ASN A 97 -18.64 -3.00 0.64
N VAL A 98 -17.66 -2.80 -0.24
CA VAL A 98 -16.37 -2.22 0.17
C VAL A 98 -16.60 -0.75 0.61
N PRO A 99 -16.05 -0.29 1.76
CA PRO A 99 -16.31 1.06 2.25
C PRO A 99 -15.80 2.14 1.29
N ILE A 100 -16.63 3.16 1.02
CA ILE A 100 -16.30 4.29 0.13
C ILE A 100 -15.00 5.02 0.52
N TRP A 101 -14.65 4.98 1.81
CA TRP A 101 -13.41 5.54 2.34
C TRP A 101 -12.16 4.95 1.70
N TRP A 102 -12.16 3.66 1.37
CA TRP A 102 -11.02 3.01 0.73
C TRP A 102 -10.75 3.60 -0.66
N PHE A 103 -11.81 3.85 -1.43
CA PHE A 103 -11.73 4.50 -2.73
C PHE A 103 -11.20 5.93 -2.62
N ILE A 104 -11.77 6.73 -1.70
CA ILE A 104 -11.36 8.12 -1.47
C ILE A 104 -9.88 8.21 -1.07
N LEU A 105 -9.44 7.37 -0.14
CA LEU A 105 -8.05 7.35 0.33
C LEU A 105 -7.09 6.88 -0.77
N THR A 106 -7.50 5.94 -1.63
CA THR A 106 -6.69 5.48 -2.76
C THR A 106 -6.55 6.55 -3.84
N LEU A 107 -7.62 7.30 -4.15
CA LEU A 107 -7.52 8.45 -5.05
C LEU A 107 -6.59 9.54 -4.51
N LEU A 108 -6.67 9.83 -3.21
CA LEU A 108 -5.75 10.76 -2.56
C LEU A 108 -4.30 10.28 -2.64
N LEU A 109 -4.06 8.98 -2.41
CA LEU A 109 -2.75 8.37 -2.54
C LEU A 109 -2.19 8.50 -3.97
N LEU A 110 -3.00 8.13 -4.98
CA LEU A 110 -2.62 8.23 -6.39
C LEU A 110 -2.30 9.67 -6.80
N THR A 111 -3.06 10.64 -6.29
CA THR A 111 -2.80 12.07 -6.52
C THR A 111 -1.41 12.47 -5.99
N ILE A 112 -1.06 12.02 -4.79
CA ILE A 112 0.25 12.31 -4.18
C ILE A 112 1.38 11.65 -4.96
N ILE A 113 1.24 10.36 -5.31
CA ILE A 113 2.28 9.65 -6.10
C ILE A 113 2.41 10.28 -7.50
N SER A 114 1.31 10.67 -8.14
CA SER A 114 1.35 11.38 -9.42
C SER A 114 2.08 12.72 -9.32
N ALA A 115 1.87 13.47 -8.24
CA ALA A 115 2.60 14.69 -7.97
C ALA A 115 4.09 14.44 -7.71
N GLN A 116 4.45 13.35 -7.02
CA GLN A 116 5.86 12.92 -6.86
C GLN A 116 6.52 12.65 -8.20
N VAL A 117 5.86 11.89 -9.07
CA VAL A 117 6.36 11.61 -10.43
C VAL A 117 6.51 12.92 -11.21
N GLY A 118 5.49 13.77 -11.23
CA GLY A 118 5.54 15.06 -11.95
C GLY A 118 6.67 15.98 -11.50
N VAL A 119 6.80 16.20 -10.19
CA VAL A 119 7.89 17.04 -9.63
C VAL A 119 9.25 16.37 -9.79
N GLY A 120 9.34 15.06 -9.59
CA GLY A 120 10.58 14.30 -9.74
C GLY A 120 11.11 14.32 -11.17
N LEU A 121 10.21 14.19 -12.14
CA LEU A 121 10.51 14.32 -13.55
C LEU A 121 10.93 15.75 -13.90
N HIS A 122 10.20 16.77 -13.44
CA HIS A 122 10.58 18.18 -13.64
C HIS A 122 11.97 18.50 -13.05
N ASN A 123 12.31 17.92 -11.89
CA ASN A 123 13.58 18.15 -11.22
C ASN A 123 14.78 17.44 -11.87
N ARG A 124 14.56 16.41 -12.68
CA ARG A 124 15.63 15.54 -13.20
C ARG A 124 15.75 15.55 -14.71
N TRP A 125 14.65 15.57 -15.43
CA TRP A 125 14.64 15.36 -16.87
C TRP A 125 13.93 16.51 -17.58
N LYS A 126 14.60 17.11 -18.57
CA LYS A 126 13.90 17.61 -19.76
C LYS A 126 13.38 16.38 -20.52
N LEU A 127 12.31 15.78 -20.01
CA LEU A 127 11.63 14.67 -20.66
C LEU A 127 11.27 15.05 -22.09
N THR A 128 11.56 14.15 -23.01
CA THR A 128 11.02 14.25 -24.37
C THR A 128 9.51 14.08 -24.33
N TRP A 129 8.81 14.62 -25.32
CA TRP A 129 7.35 14.48 -25.44
C TRP A 129 6.91 13.01 -25.48
N ASN A 130 7.74 12.15 -26.09
CA ASN A 130 7.46 10.73 -26.24
C ASN A 130 7.45 9.99 -24.89
N GLU A 131 8.40 10.28 -23.99
CA GLU A 131 8.48 9.63 -22.68
C GLU A 131 7.30 10.02 -21.78
N LYS A 132 6.84 11.27 -21.86
CA LYS A 132 5.62 11.73 -21.16
C LYS A 132 4.39 10.99 -21.67
N LEU A 133 4.27 10.88 -23.00
CA LEU A 133 3.16 10.18 -23.64
C LEU A 133 3.13 8.70 -23.23
N THR A 134 4.28 8.01 -23.26
CA THR A 134 4.39 6.61 -22.84
C THR A 134 4.00 6.41 -21.38
N ALA A 135 4.41 7.30 -20.47
CA ALA A 135 4.01 7.22 -19.06
C ALA A 135 2.49 7.38 -18.87
N ILE A 136 1.87 8.35 -19.57
CA ILE A 136 0.42 8.58 -19.54
C ILE A 136 -0.32 7.37 -20.12
N LEU A 137 0.15 6.83 -21.24
CA LEU A 137 -0.44 5.66 -21.88
C LEU A 137 -0.35 4.43 -20.97
N ILE A 138 0.78 4.18 -20.31
CA ILE A 138 0.92 3.06 -19.37
C ILE A 138 -0.04 3.22 -18.18
N ALA A 139 -0.17 4.43 -17.63
CA ALA A 139 -1.10 4.69 -16.54
C ALA A 139 -2.57 4.49 -16.99
N ALA A 140 -2.94 5.00 -18.17
CA ALA A 140 -4.26 4.83 -18.74
C ALA A 140 -4.59 3.36 -19.04
N VAL A 141 -3.64 2.61 -19.60
CA VAL A 141 -3.79 1.17 -19.85
C VAL A 141 -3.92 0.39 -18.55
N ALA A 142 -3.14 0.73 -17.51
CA ALA A 142 -3.27 0.09 -16.19
C ALA A 142 -4.66 0.32 -15.58
N ILE A 143 -5.20 1.55 -15.70
CA ILE A 143 -6.57 1.86 -15.26
C ILE A 143 -7.58 1.05 -16.07
N LEU A 144 -7.48 1.04 -17.40
CA LEU A 144 -8.40 0.31 -18.28
C LEU A 144 -8.39 -1.21 -18.04
N LEU A 145 -7.20 -1.81 -17.88
CA LEU A 145 -7.04 -3.23 -17.54
C LEU A 145 -7.70 -3.57 -16.20
N GLY A 146 -7.55 -2.68 -15.22
CA GLY A 146 -8.24 -2.78 -13.97
C GLY A 146 -9.77 -2.75 -14.13
N ILE A 147 -10.30 -1.79 -14.92
CA ILE A 147 -11.75 -1.61 -15.10
C ILE A 147 -12.32 -2.85 -15.77
N LEU A 148 -11.63 -3.33 -16.81
CA LEU A 148 -11.98 -4.54 -17.53
C LEU A 148 -11.99 -5.76 -16.61
N THR A 149 -10.97 -5.91 -15.75
CA THR A 149 -10.89 -7.03 -14.79
C THR A 149 -12.07 -6.99 -13.82
N GLY A 150 -12.40 -5.82 -13.27
CA GLY A 150 -13.56 -5.66 -12.39
C GLY A 150 -14.89 -5.92 -13.09
N PHE A 151 -15.01 -5.50 -14.35
CA PHE A 151 -16.19 -5.75 -15.17
C PHE A 151 -16.36 -7.23 -15.53
N ILE A 152 -15.29 -7.93 -15.90
CA ILE A 152 -15.32 -9.38 -16.14
C ILE A 152 -15.71 -10.11 -14.85
N ARG A 153 -15.18 -9.68 -13.69
CA ARG A 153 -15.55 -10.26 -12.39
C ARG A 153 -17.01 -10.00 -12.01
N TYR A 154 -17.60 -8.90 -12.47
CA TYR A 154 -19.02 -8.62 -12.33
C TYR A 154 -19.87 -9.55 -13.21
N LEU A 155 -19.46 -9.78 -14.45
CA LEU A 155 -20.17 -10.67 -15.37
C LEU A 155 -20.05 -12.16 -15.00
N ASP A 156 -18.94 -12.55 -14.38
CA ASP A 156 -18.68 -13.91 -13.90
C ASP A 156 -18.41 -13.89 -12.39
N ASP A 157 -19.50 -13.99 -11.62
CA ASP A 157 -19.50 -13.95 -10.16
C ASP A 157 -19.08 -15.29 -9.50
N SER A 158 -18.86 -16.32 -10.33
CA SER A 158 -18.55 -17.67 -9.87
C SER A 158 -17.30 -17.72 -8.98
N THR A 159 -17.26 -18.72 -8.09
CA THR A 159 -16.18 -18.87 -7.11
C THR A 159 -14.84 -19.20 -7.78
N ILE A 160 -14.88 -20.02 -8.84
CA ILE A 160 -13.72 -20.43 -9.63
C ILE A 160 -14.15 -20.38 -11.11
N GLY A 161 -14.01 -19.22 -11.72
CA GLY A 161 -14.32 -18.96 -13.13
C GLY A 161 -13.29 -18.04 -13.77
N TRP A 162 -13.59 -17.56 -14.97
CA TRP A 162 -12.73 -16.65 -15.71
C TRP A 162 -12.57 -15.31 -14.97
N GLY A 163 -13.64 -14.77 -14.37
CA GLY A 163 -13.57 -13.57 -13.55
C GLY A 163 -12.60 -13.69 -12.37
N TRP A 164 -12.64 -14.81 -11.66
CA TRP A 164 -11.69 -15.13 -10.58
C TRP A 164 -10.25 -15.27 -11.09
N GLY A 165 -10.05 -15.91 -12.25
CA GLY A 165 -8.73 -16.08 -12.86
C GLY A 165 -8.09 -14.73 -13.22
N PHE A 166 -8.84 -13.85 -13.87
CA PHE A 166 -8.40 -12.49 -14.20
C PHE A 166 -8.08 -11.65 -12.96
N GLU A 167 -8.93 -11.71 -11.92
CA GLU A 167 -8.69 -11.04 -10.64
C GLU A 167 -7.37 -11.51 -10.01
N THR A 168 -7.17 -12.82 -9.93
CA THR A 168 -6.01 -13.45 -9.31
C THR A 168 -4.71 -13.11 -10.06
N ILE A 169 -4.71 -13.23 -11.38
CA ILE A 169 -3.55 -12.88 -12.22
C ILE A 169 -3.21 -11.40 -12.05
N THR A 170 -4.21 -10.52 -12.06
CA THR A 170 -4.00 -9.08 -11.91
C THR A 170 -3.40 -8.73 -10.55
N ALA A 171 -3.86 -9.37 -9.46
CA ALA A 171 -3.30 -9.19 -8.14
C ALA A 171 -1.85 -9.70 -8.03
N ILE A 172 -1.53 -10.83 -8.68
CA ILE A 172 -0.16 -11.36 -8.76
C ILE A 172 0.75 -10.39 -9.53
N VAL A 173 0.32 -9.92 -10.71
CA VAL A 173 1.07 -8.95 -11.51
C VAL A 173 1.28 -7.65 -10.73
N ALA A 174 0.24 -7.14 -10.05
CA ALA A 174 0.36 -5.97 -9.18
C ALA A 174 1.41 -6.19 -8.08
N THR A 175 1.50 -7.40 -7.52
CA THR A 175 2.51 -7.78 -6.51
C THR A 175 3.92 -7.86 -7.11
N LEU A 176 4.07 -8.37 -8.33
CA LEU A 176 5.36 -8.41 -9.03
C LEU A 176 5.87 -7.00 -9.39
N ILE A 177 4.98 -6.05 -9.66
CA ILE A 177 5.34 -4.64 -9.85
C ILE A 177 5.97 -4.06 -8.57
N VAL A 178 5.48 -4.43 -7.39
CA VAL A 178 6.07 -4.02 -6.10
C VAL A 178 7.53 -4.49 -6.02
N LEU A 179 7.82 -5.74 -6.39
CA LEU A 179 9.20 -6.25 -6.42
C LEU A 179 10.09 -5.40 -7.32
N ARG A 180 9.61 -5.05 -8.53
CA ARG A 180 10.37 -4.21 -9.46
C ARG A 180 10.66 -2.83 -8.86
N TRP A 181 9.66 -2.17 -8.27
CA TRP A 181 9.90 -0.87 -7.63
C TRP A 181 10.92 -1.01 -6.50
N ILE A 182 10.84 -2.08 -5.70
CA ILE A 182 11.69 -2.28 -4.51
C ILE A 182 13.14 -2.43 -4.92
N LEU A 183 13.40 -3.18 -5.98
CA LEU A 183 14.75 -3.32 -6.54
C LEU A 183 15.32 -1.98 -7.01
N LEU A 184 14.49 -1.10 -7.57
CA LEU A 184 14.88 0.24 -8.00
C LEU A 184 15.18 1.17 -6.82
N ASP A 185 14.34 1.14 -5.78
CA ASP A 185 14.60 1.89 -4.54
C ASP A 185 15.89 1.42 -3.86
N LEU A 186 16.11 0.10 -3.74
CA LEU A 186 17.31 -0.46 -3.11
C LEU A 186 18.60 -0.04 -3.82
N LYS A 187 18.59 0.01 -5.16
CA LYS A 187 19.73 0.51 -5.93
C LYS A 187 20.08 1.95 -5.55
N THR A 188 19.06 2.80 -5.40
CA THR A 188 19.26 4.21 -5.04
C THR A 188 19.67 4.39 -3.58
N ILE A 189 19.02 3.68 -2.66
CA ILE A 189 19.34 3.71 -1.21
C ILE A 189 20.77 3.27 -0.94
N ARG A 190 21.28 2.28 -1.67
CA ARG A 190 22.69 1.84 -1.59
C ARG A 190 23.66 2.98 -1.87
N VAL A 191 23.30 3.92 -2.73
CA VAL A 191 24.11 5.09 -3.10
C VAL A 191 23.98 6.18 -2.04
N ASP A 192 22.75 6.54 -1.68
CA ASP A 192 22.48 7.59 -0.69
C ASP A 192 21.13 7.36 0.00
N SER A 193 21.17 7.10 1.31
CA SER A 193 19.98 6.86 2.12
C SER A 193 19.27 8.13 2.61
N THR A 194 19.90 9.31 2.49
CA THR A 194 19.32 10.58 2.99
C THR A 194 18.05 10.98 2.25
N GLY A 195 17.89 10.53 1.00
CA GLY A 195 16.65 10.73 0.23
C GLY A 195 15.46 9.90 0.70
N TYR A 196 15.68 8.86 1.50
CA TYR A 196 14.65 7.95 1.99
C TYR A 196 14.61 7.93 3.51
N TYR A 197 13.84 8.86 4.11
CA TYR A 197 13.71 8.94 5.57
C TYR A 197 13.19 7.63 6.16
N ARG A 198 13.82 7.15 7.24
CA ARG A 198 13.41 5.94 8.00
C ARG A 198 11.91 5.93 8.33
N ARG A 199 11.34 7.09 8.63
CA ARG A 199 9.91 7.27 8.93
C ARG A 199 8.99 6.75 7.82
N ILE A 200 9.38 6.83 6.55
CA ILE A 200 8.59 6.33 5.41
C ILE A 200 8.40 4.82 5.54
N PHE A 201 9.50 4.09 5.79
CA PHE A 201 9.46 2.64 5.93
C PHE A 201 8.71 2.20 7.19
N LEU A 202 8.91 2.90 8.31
CA LEU A 202 8.21 2.58 9.56
C LEU A 202 6.68 2.76 9.42
N LYS A 203 6.24 3.80 8.71
CA LYS A 203 4.82 4.01 8.38
C LYS A 203 4.28 2.90 7.47
N GLY A 204 5.08 2.46 6.50
CA GLY A 204 4.74 1.33 5.63
C GLY A 204 4.64 0.01 6.39
N LEU A 205 5.60 -0.32 7.26
CA LEU A 205 5.55 -1.51 8.11
C LEU A 205 4.34 -1.50 9.04
N PHE A 206 4.05 -0.34 9.66
CA PHE A 206 2.87 -0.17 10.49
C PHE A 206 1.58 -0.43 9.70
N SER A 207 1.43 0.19 8.51
CA SER A 207 0.27 -0.07 7.64
C SER A 207 0.15 -1.55 7.26
N ASN A 208 1.26 -2.16 6.83
CA ASN A 208 1.32 -3.55 6.39
C ASN A 208 0.94 -4.52 7.52
N ALA A 209 1.38 -4.23 8.75
CA ALA A 209 0.97 -5.00 9.94
C ALA A 209 -0.53 -4.89 10.20
N LEU A 210 -1.12 -3.69 10.09
CA LEU A 210 -2.57 -3.50 10.25
C LEU A 210 -3.38 -4.28 9.20
N VAL A 211 -2.95 -4.24 7.94
CA VAL A 211 -3.58 -5.00 6.84
C VAL A 211 -3.45 -6.50 7.06
N PHE A 212 -2.29 -6.97 7.51
CA PHE A 212 -2.06 -8.39 7.80
C PHE A 212 -2.93 -8.90 8.97
N ILE A 213 -3.02 -8.12 10.05
CA ILE A 213 -3.88 -8.44 11.21
C ILE A 213 -5.36 -8.47 10.78
N PHE A 214 -5.81 -7.46 10.03
CA PHE A 214 -7.16 -7.46 9.46
C PHE A 214 -7.41 -8.68 8.59
N TRP A 215 -6.45 -9.04 7.73
CA TRP A 215 -6.57 -10.20 6.88
C TRP A 215 -6.72 -11.48 7.70
N ILE A 216 -5.85 -11.73 8.69
CA ILE A 216 -5.97 -12.88 9.60
C ILE A 216 -7.34 -12.91 10.30
N HIS A 217 -7.81 -11.75 10.79
CA HIS A 217 -9.12 -11.65 11.44
C HIS A 217 -10.24 -12.10 10.51
N VAL A 218 -10.25 -11.60 9.27
CA VAL A 218 -11.21 -12.01 8.23
C VAL A 218 -11.08 -13.50 7.91
N MET A 219 -9.85 -14.05 7.84
CA MET A 219 -9.65 -15.49 7.61
C MET A 219 -10.21 -16.34 8.76
N SER A 220 -10.05 -15.88 10.00
CA SER A 220 -10.36 -16.65 11.22
C SER A 220 -11.83 -16.66 11.60
N ASN A 221 -12.60 -15.62 11.24
CA ASN A 221 -13.98 -15.43 11.71
C ASN A 221 -15.06 -15.69 10.63
N ASN A 222 -14.77 -16.39 9.54
CA ASN A 222 -15.83 -16.90 8.66
C ASN A 222 -16.48 -18.14 9.30
N THR A 223 -17.35 -17.88 10.29
CA THR A 223 -18.20 -18.84 11.00
C THR A 223 -19.55 -19.08 10.32
N LEU A 224 -19.76 -18.57 9.10
CA LEU A 224 -20.97 -18.81 8.30
C LEU A 224 -20.61 -19.54 7.00
N ASP A 225 -20.78 -20.86 7.06
CA ASP A 225 -21.03 -21.81 5.98
C ASP A 225 -19.95 -22.17 4.92
N VAL A 226 -19.78 -23.49 4.81
CA VAL A 226 -19.26 -24.34 3.70
C VAL A 226 -17.83 -24.10 3.19
N ASN A 227 -16.93 -24.99 3.63
CA ASN A 227 -15.56 -25.23 3.16
C ASN A 227 -14.60 -24.05 3.26
N THR A 228 -13.89 -23.94 4.39
CA THR A 228 -12.72 -23.04 4.57
C THR A 228 -11.81 -22.99 3.34
N GLY A 229 -11.55 -24.12 2.67
CA GLY A 229 -10.72 -24.19 1.46
C GLY A 229 -11.24 -23.41 0.24
N THR A 230 -12.55 -23.33 -0.01
CA THR A 230 -13.10 -22.59 -1.17
C THR A 230 -13.00 -21.08 -0.95
N TRP A 231 -13.04 -20.61 0.30
CA TRP A 231 -12.86 -19.20 0.64
C TRP A 231 -11.41 -18.74 0.40
N TRP A 232 -10.42 -19.53 0.82
CA TRP A 232 -8.99 -19.28 0.54
C TRP A 232 -8.73 -19.19 -0.97
N LEU A 233 -9.29 -20.14 -1.73
CA LEU A 233 -9.19 -20.14 -3.19
C LEU A 233 -9.85 -18.90 -3.80
N ARG A 234 -11.06 -18.54 -3.35
CA ARG A 234 -11.81 -17.36 -3.86
C ARG A 234 -11.04 -16.05 -3.69
N ASN A 235 -10.18 -15.95 -2.67
CA ASN A 235 -9.41 -14.75 -2.36
C ASN A 235 -7.89 -14.95 -2.57
N LEU A 236 -7.49 -15.94 -3.37
CA LEU A 236 -6.07 -16.31 -3.53
C LEU A 236 -5.21 -15.12 -3.98
N GLY A 237 -5.67 -14.35 -4.97
CA GLY A 237 -4.95 -13.17 -5.46
C GLY A 237 -4.68 -12.13 -4.38
N LEU A 238 -5.71 -11.79 -3.59
CA LEU A 238 -5.60 -10.85 -2.46
C LEU A 238 -4.72 -11.43 -1.33
N THR A 239 -4.85 -12.72 -1.03
CA THR A 239 -4.02 -13.41 -0.04
C THR A 239 -2.55 -13.34 -0.42
N VAL A 240 -2.22 -13.63 -1.67
CA VAL A 240 -0.86 -13.52 -2.20
C VAL A 240 -0.37 -12.08 -2.08
N ASN A 241 -1.17 -11.09 -2.48
CA ASN A 241 -0.80 -9.70 -2.35
C ASN A 241 -0.50 -9.28 -0.91
N VAL A 242 -1.36 -9.67 0.04
CA VAL A 242 -1.17 -9.37 1.46
C VAL A 242 0.06 -10.09 2.01
N VAL A 243 0.18 -11.40 1.84
CA VAL A 243 1.27 -12.17 2.48
C VAL A 243 2.61 -11.88 1.80
N VAL A 244 2.67 -12.04 0.47
CA VAL A 244 3.91 -11.87 -0.30
C VAL A 244 4.29 -10.40 -0.38
N GLY A 245 3.34 -9.50 -0.64
CA GLY A 245 3.62 -8.05 -0.67
C GLY A 245 4.20 -7.53 0.65
N ASN A 246 3.65 -7.97 1.79
CA ASN A 246 4.18 -7.61 3.10
C ASN A 246 5.60 -8.17 3.33
N ALA A 247 5.85 -9.42 2.94
CA ALA A 247 7.18 -10.03 3.05
C ALA A 247 8.23 -9.30 2.19
N ILE A 248 7.89 -8.95 0.94
CA ILE A 248 8.79 -8.19 0.06
C ILE A 248 9.06 -6.81 0.66
N TYR A 249 8.04 -6.12 1.20
CA TYR A 249 8.23 -4.80 1.82
C TYR A 249 9.10 -4.86 3.09
N LEU A 250 8.96 -5.92 3.90
CA LEU A 250 9.86 -6.15 5.03
C LEU A 250 11.31 -6.31 4.56
N GLY A 251 11.53 -7.04 3.47
CA GLY A 251 12.84 -7.15 2.82
C GLY A 251 13.41 -5.79 2.39
N LEU A 252 12.58 -4.90 1.83
CA LEU A 252 12.97 -3.52 1.51
C LEU A 252 13.43 -2.76 2.76
N TYR A 253 12.69 -2.85 3.86
CA TYR A 253 13.06 -2.19 5.13
C TYR A 253 14.40 -2.70 5.67
N LEU A 254 14.60 -4.02 5.67
CA LEU A 254 15.86 -4.62 6.12
C LEU A 254 17.03 -4.19 5.24
N GLY A 255 16.84 -4.15 3.91
CA GLY A 255 17.82 -3.63 2.97
C GLY A 255 18.15 -2.16 3.24
N TYR A 256 17.14 -1.33 3.50
CA TYR A 256 17.33 0.07 3.89
C TYR A 256 18.19 0.22 5.16
N GLU A 257 17.85 -0.49 6.24
CA GLU A 257 18.62 -0.42 7.50
C GLU A 257 20.06 -0.88 7.32
N TYR A 258 20.30 -1.92 6.52
CA TYR A 258 21.63 -2.41 6.21
C TYR A 258 22.49 -1.33 5.52
N TYR A 259 21.99 -0.73 4.44
CA TYR A 259 22.74 0.29 3.69
C TYR A 259 22.91 1.59 4.48
N ARG A 260 21.88 2.02 5.22
CA ARG A 260 21.97 3.19 6.11
C ARG A 260 23.09 3.04 7.14
N ARG A 261 23.12 1.91 7.86
CA ARG A 261 24.17 1.64 8.86
C ARG A 261 25.56 1.63 8.24
N LYS A 262 25.70 1.02 7.05
CA LYS A 262 27.00 0.97 6.34
C LYS A 262 27.50 2.36 5.92
N GLN A 263 26.60 3.28 5.59
CA GLN A 263 26.94 4.67 5.25
C GLN A 263 27.28 5.52 6.49
N GLU A 264 26.70 5.21 7.65
CA GLU A 264 27.03 5.86 8.94
C GLU A 264 28.38 5.41 9.52
N THR A 265 28.88 4.22 9.17
CA THR A 265 30.17 3.71 9.65
C THR A 265 31.39 4.54 9.21
N PRO A 266 31.56 4.92 7.93
CA PRO A 266 32.71 5.73 7.51
C PRO A 266 32.77 7.12 8.14
N SER A 267 31.64 7.76 8.46
CA SER A 267 31.64 9.09 9.10
C SER A 267 32.09 9.05 10.56
N LYS A 268 31.87 7.92 11.27
CA LYS A 268 32.30 7.75 12.66
C LYS A 268 33.80 7.45 12.80
N VAL A 269 34.40 6.75 11.84
CA VAL A 269 35.85 6.47 11.85
C VAL A 269 36.65 7.75 11.58
N LEU A 270 36.14 8.66 10.75
CA LEU A 270 36.75 9.97 10.47
C LEU A 270 36.53 11.02 11.56
N GLN A 271 35.56 10.83 12.47
CA GLN A 271 35.33 11.71 13.61
C GLN A 271 36.05 11.22 14.89
N ALA A 272 36.56 10.00 14.89
CA ALA A 272 37.30 9.39 15.99
C ALA A 272 38.83 9.35 15.76
N ALA A 273 39.30 9.86 14.61
CA ALA A 273 40.70 10.03 14.24
C ALA A 273 41.03 11.53 14.19
#